data_AF-A0A5R2N8G8-F1
#
_entry.id   AF-A0A5R2N8G8-F1
#
_cell.length_a   1.000
_cell.length_b   1.000
_cell.length_c   1.000
_cell.angle_alpha   90.00
_cell.angle_beta   90.00
_cell.angle_gamma   90.00
#
_symmetry.space_group_name_H-M   'P 1'
#
loop_
_entity.id
_entity.type
_entity.pdbx_description
1 polymer ?
#
loop_
_entity_poly.entity_id
_entity_poly.type
_entity_poly.pdbx_seq_one_letter_code
_entity_poly.pdbx_strand_id
1 'polypeptide(L)'
;EFAKTFELDPNEADAWATLSDIKVLAGRVEEGLEHIRKAFRLNPFPPSWYYLTLGAAQYAARDYEAAIETLRRDETYRTSSRRFLAASLAQLGRLDEARAEVELFLVGNPHFTTSHWVWTEPFRDDATRAHFIEGFHKAGLPD
;
A
#
# COMPACT_ATOMS: atom_id res chain seq x y z
N GLU A 1 -10.60 -14.60 -25.67
CA GLU A 1 -9.45 -15.52 -25.55
C GLU A 1 -8.35 -14.94 -24.63
N PHE A 2 -8.59 -14.87 -23.31
CA PHE A 2 -7.57 -14.43 -22.33
C PHE A 2 -7.73 -15.16 -20.98
N ALA A 3 -8.06 -16.46 -21.04
CA ALA A 3 -7.88 -17.35 -19.91
C ALA A 3 -6.53 -18.06 -20.07
N LYS A 4 -5.43 -17.30 -20.04
CA LYS A 4 -4.12 -17.88 -19.80
C LYS A 4 -3.90 -17.84 -18.29
N THR A 5 -4.37 -18.89 -17.64
CA THR A 5 -4.12 -19.19 -16.24
C THR A 5 -2.61 -19.21 -16.05
N PHE A 6 -2.03 -18.15 -15.51
CA PHE A 6 -0.72 -18.23 -14.91
C PHE A 6 -0.91 -19.11 -13.67
N GLU A 7 -0.61 -20.40 -13.81
CA GLU A 7 -0.30 -21.25 -12.66
C GLU A 7 0.98 -20.68 -12.05
N LEU A 8 0.81 -19.69 -11.16
CA LEU A 8 1.85 -19.27 -10.24
C LEU A 8 2.20 -20.49 -9.41
N ASP A 9 3.50 -20.77 -9.25
CA ASP A 9 3.93 -21.81 -8.32
C ASP A 9 3.32 -21.47 -6.95
N PRO A 10 2.44 -22.33 -6.39
CA PRO A 10 1.77 -22.03 -5.14
C PRO A 10 2.74 -21.85 -3.96
N ASN A 11 4.02 -22.22 -4.13
CA ASN A 11 5.11 -22.02 -3.17
C ASN A 11 5.89 -20.70 -3.32
N GLU A 12 5.63 -19.88 -4.34
CA GLU A 12 6.36 -18.62 -4.51
C GLU A 12 5.71 -17.53 -3.64
N ALA A 13 6.35 -17.20 -2.51
CA ALA A 13 5.85 -16.19 -1.57
C ALA A 13 5.62 -14.82 -2.26
N ASP A 14 6.48 -14.46 -3.23
CA ASP A 14 6.41 -13.20 -3.97
C ASP A 14 5.09 -13.12 -4.76
N ALA A 15 4.68 -14.23 -5.37
CA ALA A 15 3.42 -14.32 -6.09
C ALA A 15 2.22 -14.03 -5.18
N TRP A 16 2.22 -14.53 -3.94
CA TRP A 16 1.17 -14.24 -2.96
C TRP A 16 1.14 -12.77 -2.54
N ALA A 17 2.31 -12.13 -2.38
CA ALA A 17 2.38 -10.72 -2.07
C ALA A 17 1.93 -9.85 -3.26
N THR A 18 2.30 -10.18 -4.50
CA THR A 18 1.79 -9.51 -5.70
C THR A 18 0.27 -9.69 -5.86
N LEU A 19 -0.24 -10.91 -5.64
CA LEU A 19 -1.68 -11.17 -5.66
C LEU A 19 -2.42 -10.36 -4.60
N SER A 20 -1.83 -10.15 -3.41
CA SER A 20 -2.43 -9.27 -2.40
C SER A 20 -2.70 -7.89 -2.95
N ASP A 21 -1.71 -7.27 -3.57
CA ASP A 21 -1.83 -5.92 -4.13
C ASP A 21 -2.92 -5.86 -5.22
N ILE A 22 -2.92 -6.82 -6.15
CA ILE A 22 -3.95 -6.94 -7.19
C ILE A 22 -5.35 -7.11 -6.58
N LYS A 23 -5.49 -7.87 -5.50
CA LYS A 23 -6.78 -8.06 -4.81
C LYS A 23 -7.26 -6.78 -4.15
N VAL A 24 -6.36 -6.06 -3.45
CA VAL A 24 -6.64 -4.76 -2.84
C VAL A 24 -7.10 -3.76 -3.89
N LEU A 25 -6.34 -3.57 -4.98
CA LEU A 25 -6.68 -2.63 -6.06
C LEU A 25 -8.00 -2.99 -6.78
N ALA A 26 -8.44 -4.24 -6.67
CA ALA A 26 -9.73 -4.71 -7.17
C ALA A 26 -10.86 -4.67 -6.12
N GLY A 27 -10.67 -4.00 -4.98
CA GLY A 27 -11.67 -3.85 -3.92
C GLY A 27 -11.88 -5.09 -3.05
N ARG A 28 -11.11 -6.17 -3.26
CA ARG A 28 -11.17 -7.40 -2.47
C ARG A 28 -10.13 -7.33 -1.35
N VAL A 29 -10.30 -6.37 -0.46
CA VAL A 29 -9.30 -5.96 0.53
C VAL A 29 -9.01 -7.09 1.52
N GLU A 30 -10.03 -7.79 2.01
CA GLU A 30 -9.87 -8.89 2.96
C GLU A 30 -9.09 -10.06 2.34
N GLU A 31 -9.40 -10.43 1.09
CA GLU A 31 -8.64 -11.45 0.34
C GLU A 31 -7.17 -11.01 0.16
N GLY A 32 -6.94 -9.72 -0.10
CA GLY A 32 -5.59 -9.15 -0.17
C GLY A 32 -4.81 -9.36 1.13
N LEU A 33 -5.41 -8.97 2.27
CA LEU A 33 -4.82 -9.19 3.59
C LEU A 33 -4.53 -10.67 3.88
N GLU A 34 -5.40 -11.59 3.47
CA GLU A 34 -5.15 -13.03 3.57
C GLU A 34 -3.94 -13.48 2.73
N HIS A 35 -3.83 -12.96 1.51
CA HIS A 35 -2.74 -13.30 0.58
C HIS A 35 -1.38 -12.80 1.08
N ILE A 36 -1.27 -11.56 1.55
CA ILE A 36 0.00 -11.06 2.09
C ILE A 36 0.38 -11.81 3.38
N ARG A 37 -0.59 -12.15 4.24
CA ARG A 37 -0.33 -13.00 5.42
C ARG A 37 0.18 -14.39 5.01
N LYS A 38 -0.30 -14.94 3.90
CA LYS A 38 0.21 -16.20 3.36
C LYS A 38 1.64 -16.05 2.84
N ALA A 39 1.95 -14.96 2.14
CA ALA A 39 3.31 -14.65 1.68
C ALA A 39 4.31 -14.62 2.85
N PHE A 40 3.97 -13.96 3.96
CA PHE A 40 4.79 -13.96 5.19
C PHE A 40 4.99 -15.34 5.82
N ARG A 41 3.99 -16.23 5.76
CA ARG A 41 4.15 -17.61 6.25
C ARG A 41 5.09 -18.44 5.38
N LEU A 42 5.12 -18.18 4.07
CA LEU A 42 5.98 -18.89 3.11
C LEU A 42 7.41 -18.34 3.12
N ASN A 43 7.58 -17.04 3.39
CA ASN A 43 8.88 -16.40 3.52
C ASN A 43 8.97 -15.62 4.85
N PRO A 44 9.54 -16.23 5.92
CA PRO A 44 9.72 -15.58 7.21
C PRO A 44 10.76 -14.44 7.23
N PHE A 45 11.59 -14.32 6.19
CA PHE A 45 12.59 -13.26 6.04
C PHE A 45 12.36 -12.49 4.73
N PRO A 46 11.19 -11.84 4.58
CA PRO A 46 10.81 -11.27 3.30
C PRO A 46 11.53 -9.96 3.01
N PRO A 47 11.65 -9.60 1.73
CA PRO A 47 12.13 -8.29 1.33
C PRO A 47 11.18 -7.17 1.84
N SER A 48 11.72 -5.96 1.98
CA SER A 48 11.01 -4.80 2.52
C SER A 48 9.68 -4.48 1.83
N TRP A 49 9.53 -4.83 0.55
CA TRP A 49 8.32 -4.52 -0.22
C TRP A 49 7.09 -5.33 0.23
N TYR A 50 7.26 -6.47 0.92
CA TYR A 50 6.12 -7.20 1.49
C TYR A 50 5.40 -6.37 2.56
N TYR A 51 6.17 -5.71 3.41
CA TYR A 51 5.63 -4.85 4.45
C TYR A 51 5.01 -3.58 3.85
N LEU A 52 5.55 -3.07 2.74
CA LEU A 52 4.90 -2.00 1.97
C LEU A 52 3.51 -2.44 1.48
N THR A 53 3.41 -3.63 0.89
CA THR A 53 2.14 -4.22 0.44
C THR A 53 1.19 -4.47 1.61
N LEU A 54 1.68 -4.97 2.74
CA LEU A 54 0.86 -5.14 3.94
C LEU A 54 0.32 -3.81 4.46
N GLY A 55 1.16 -2.78 4.55
CA GLY A 55 0.73 -1.45 5.00
C GLY A 55 -0.29 -0.81 4.05
N ALA A 56 -0.12 -0.97 2.74
CA ALA A 56 -1.12 -0.52 1.76
C ALA A 56 -2.45 -1.29 1.90
N ALA A 57 -2.39 -2.61 2.12
CA ALA A 57 -3.58 -3.44 2.35
C ALA A 57 -4.29 -3.08 3.67
N GLN A 58 -3.54 -2.82 4.75
CA GLN A 58 -4.07 -2.36 6.04
C GLN A 58 -4.73 -0.98 5.91
N TYR A 59 -4.09 -0.05 5.18
CA TYR A 59 -4.69 1.24 4.85
C TYR A 59 -6.01 1.07 4.11
N ALA A 60 -6.06 0.24 3.07
CA ALA A 60 -7.28 -0.03 2.31
C ALA A 60 -8.38 -0.66 3.18
N ALA A 61 -7.99 -1.47 4.17
CA ALA A 61 -8.89 -2.07 5.16
C ALA A 61 -9.37 -1.08 6.24
N ARG A 62 -8.92 0.19 6.18
CA ARG A 62 -9.16 1.23 7.17
C ARG A 62 -8.60 0.90 8.57
N ASP A 63 -7.65 -0.03 8.63
CA ASP A 63 -6.88 -0.35 9.84
C ASP A 63 -5.62 0.51 9.86
N TYR A 64 -5.82 1.81 10.08
CA TYR A 64 -4.77 2.82 9.95
C TYR A 64 -3.69 2.67 11.03
N GLU A 65 -4.07 2.27 12.23
CA GLU A 65 -3.14 1.97 13.33
C GLU A 65 -2.18 0.84 12.94
N ALA A 66 -2.69 -0.29 12.41
CA ALA A 66 -1.84 -1.38 11.96
C ALA A 66 -0.98 -0.97 10.75
N ALA A 67 -1.51 -0.17 9.83
CA ALA A 67 -0.74 0.37 8.71
C ALA A 67 0.44 1.22 9.21
N ILE A 68 0.21 2.09 10.21
CA ILE A 68 1.27 2.91 10.81
C ILE A 68 2.35 2.04 11.46
N GLU A 69 1.95 1.02 12.23
CA GLU A 69 2.89 0.11 12.88
C GLU A 69 3.77 -0.59 11.84
N THR A 70 3.16 -1.19 10.81
CA THR A 70 3.87 -1.88 9.73
C THR A 70 4.82 -0.96 8.97
N LEU A 71 4.37 0.24 8.60
CA LEU A 71 5.12 1.14 7.71
C LEU A 71 6.24 1.91 8.43
N ARG A 72 6.22 1.97 9.77
CA ARG A 72 7.29 2.55 10.61
C ARG A 72 8.42 1.58 10.95
N ARG A 73 8.27 0.30 10.65
CA ARG A 73 9.32 -0.70 10.91
C ARG A 73 10.60 -0.37 10.15
N ASP A 74 11.76 -0.57 10.76
CA ASP A 74 13.07 -0.27 10.15
C ASP A 74 13.28 -0.98 8.80
N GLU A 75 12.74 -2.19 8.64
CA GLU A 75 12.85 -2.94 7.39
C GLU A 75 12.09 -2.26 6.24
N THR A 76 11.09 -1.44 6.56
CA THR A 76 10.08 -0.89 5.61
C THR A 76 10.14 0.61 5.50
N TYR A 77 10.55 1.31 6.57
CA TYR A 77 10.56 2.75 6.70
C TYR A 77 11.59 3.37 5.76
N ARG A 78 11.15 3.57 4.52
CA ARG A 78 11.93 4.07 3.39
C ARG A 78 11.05 5.00 2.58
N THR A 79 11.63 5.67 1.60
CA THR A 79 10.92 6.67 0.79
C THR A 79 9.57 6.15 0.28
N SER A 80 9.48 4.94 -0.29
CA SER A 80 8.21 4.45 -0.84
C SER A 80 7.09 4.18 0.18
N SER A 81 7.40 3.84 1.44
CA SER A 81 6.38 3.56 2.48
C SER A 81 5.73 4.82 3.05
N ARG A 82 6.44 5.95 2.98
CA ARG A 82 6.03 7.23 3.56
C ARG A 82 4.69 7.72 3.03
N ARG A 83 4.35 7.49 1.75
CA ARG A 83 3.05 7.93 1.20
C ARG A 83 1.85 7.27 1.87
N PHE A 84 1.92 5.96 2.12
CA PHE A 84 0.85 5.23 2.80
C PHE A 84 0.87 5.50 4.32
N LEU A 85 2.05 5.71 4.90
CA LEU A 85 2.19 6.10 6.30
C LEU A 85 1.55 7.47 6.54
N ALA A 86 1.86 8.45 5.70
CA ALA A 86 1.28 9.80 5.75
C ALA A 86 -0.24 9.75 5.59
N ALA A 87 -0.75 8.99 4.62
CA ALA A 87 -2.18 8.79 4.43
C ALA A 87 -2.86 8.18 5.67
N SER A 88 -2.24 7.16 6.28
CA SER A 88 -2.76 6.50 7.49
C SER A 88 -2.79 7.47 8.69
N LEU A 89 -1.71 8.22 8.91
CA LEU A 89 -1.63 9.25 9.94
C LEU A 89 -2.70 10.33 9.72
N ALA A 90 -2.88 10.78 8.48
CA ALA A 90 -3.87 11.77 8.12
C ALA A 90 -5.29 11.26 8.36
N GLN A 91 -5.56 9.98 8.08
CA GLN A 91 -6.87 9.40 8.33
C GLN A 91 -7.24 9.39 9.82
N LEU A 92 -6.26 9.18 10.70
CA LEU A 92 -6.41 9.29 12.16
C LEU A 92 -6.38 10.73 12.70
N GLY A 93 -6.30 11.75 11.82
CA GLY A 93 -6.25 13.16 12.23
C GLY A 93 -4.89 13.62 12.76
N ARG A 94 -3.85 12.81 12.65
CA ARG A 94 -2.47 13.13 13.04
C ARG A 94 -1.77 13.93 11.94
N LEU A 95 -2.35 15.08 11.60
CA LEU A 95 -2.01 15.85 10.39
C LEU A 95 -0.58 16.41 10.39
N ASP A 96 -0.04 16.77 11.55
CA ASP A 96 1.33 17.29 11.65
C ASP A 96 2.36 16.19 11.35
N GLU A 97 2.14 14.98 11.88
CA GLU A 97 2.98 13.83 11.55
C GLU A 97 2.82 13.42 10.08
N ALA A 98 1.60 13.48 9.54
CA ALA A 98 1.37 13.19 8.12
C ALA A 98 2.15 14.15 7.21
N ARG A 99 2.13 15.46 7.50
CA ARG A 99 2.89 16.46 6.74
C ARG A 99 4.39 16.21 6.78
N ALA A 100 4.94 15.90 7.95
CA ALA A 100 6.37 15.58 8.08
C ALA A 100 6.76 14.37 7.21
N GLU A 101 5.91 13.35 7.14
CA GLU A 101 6.13 12.19 6.28
C GLU A 101 6.03 12.53 4.77
N VAL A 102 5.10 13.42 4.39
CA VAL A 102 4.99 13.93 3.02
C VAL A 102 6.25 14.71 2.62
N GLU A 103 6.73 15.60 3.47
CA GLU A 103 7.96 16.38 3.20
C GLU A 103 9.14 15.44 2.93
N LEU A 104 9.34 14.43 3.78
CA LEU A 104 10.39 13.43 3.61
C LEU A 104 10.18 12.56 2.36
N PHE A 105 8.94 12.25 2.01
CA PHE A 105 8.61 11.50 0.80
C PHE A 105 8.98 12.27 -0.47
N LEU A 106 8.64 13.56 -0.52
CA LEU A 106 8.83 14.41 -1.70
C LEU A 106 10.30 14.77 -1.94
N VAL A 107 11.17 14.74 -0.92
CA VAL A 107 12.63 14.87 -1.11
C VAL A 107 13.16 13.84 -2.12
N GLY A 108 12.66 12.60 -2.06
CA GLY A 108 13.04 11.53 -2.99
C GLY A 108 12.13 11.40 -4.21
N ASN A 109 10.97 12.05 -4.22
CA ASN A 109 9.97 11.98 -5.29
C ASN A 109 9.43 13.39 -5.63
N PRO A 110 10.27 14.30 -6.12
CA PRO A 110 9.89 15.71 -6.31
C PRO A 110 8.80 15.93 -7.37
N HIS A 111 8.55 14.93 -8.21
CA HIS A 111 7.52 14.97 -9.26
C HIS A 111 6.34 14.03 -8.97
N PHE A 112 6.25 13.49 -7.76
CA PHE A 112 5.10 12.68 -7.39
C PHE A 112 3.84 13.54 -7.42
N THR A 113 2.77 13.01 -8.00
CA THR A 113 1.43 13.56 -7.86
C THR A 113 0.42 12.44 -7.65
N THR A 114 -0.66 12.75 -6.93
CA THR A 114 -1.74 11.81 -6.65
C THR A 114 -2.44 11.40 -7.94
N SER A 115 -2.69 12.33 -8.86
CA SER A 115 -3.31 12.04 -10.16
C SER A 115 -2.47 11.10 -11.02
N HIS A 116 -1.14 11.30 -11.07
CA HIS A 116 -0.25 10.43 -11.83
C HIS A 116 -0.18 9.03 -11.24
N TRP A 117 -0.06 8.91 -9.91
CA TRP A 117 -0.04 7.62 -9.24
C TRP A 117 -1.33 6.83 -9.51
N VAL A 118 -2.50 7.46 -9.38
CA VAL A 118 -3.78 6.82 -9.67
C VAL A 118 -3.90 6.38 -11.13
N TRP A 119 -3.37 7.16 -12.07
CA TRP A 119 -3.36 6.79 -13.48
C TRP A 119 -2.47 5.57 -13.77
N THR A 120 -1.38 5.39 -13.02
CA THR A 120 -0.47 4.24 -13.17
C THR A 120 -0.94 2.96 -12.50
N GLU A 121 -1.67 3.06 -11.39
CA GLU A 121 -2.10 1.88 -10.63
C GLU A 121 -3.32 1.20 -11.29
N PRO A 122 -3.34 -0.14 -11.39
CA PRO A 122 -4.41 -0.88 -12.07
C PRO A 122 -5.66 -1.04 -11.18
N PHE A 123 -6.18 0.05 -10.62
CA PHE A 123 -7.43 0.06 -9.85
C PHE A 123 -8.59 -0.51 -10.66
N ARG A 124 -9.34 -1.44 -10.07
CA ARG A 124 -10.58 -2.01 -10.63
C ARG A 124 -11.80 -1.78 -9.75
N ASP A 125 -11.61 -1.11 -8.62
CA ASP A 125 -12.68 -0.69 -7.72
C ASP A 125 -12.61 0.81 -7.44
N ASP A 126 -13.72 1.50 -7.67
CA ASP A 126 -13.82 2.95 -7.56
C ASP A 126 -13.78 3.42 -6.10
N ALA A 127 -14.36 2.65 -5.18
CA ALA A 127 -14.39 3.00 -3.76
C ALA A 127 -12.99 2.93 -3.14
N THR A 128 -12.24 1.88 -3.47
CA THR A 128 -10.84 1.72 -3.06
C THR A 128 -9.98 2.83 -3.64
N ARG A 129 -10.11 3.11 -4.95
CA ARG A 129 -9.40 4.21 -5.60
C ARG A 129 -9.67 5.55 -4.92
N ALA A 130 -10.94 5.88 -4.68
CA ALA A 130 -11.35 7.12 -4.03
C ALA A 130 -10.78 7.23 -2.60
N HIS A 131 -10.73 6.12 -1.86
CA HIS A 131 -10.20 6.09 -0.50
C HIS A 131 -8.68 6.36 -0.45
N PHE A 132 -7.89 5.84 -1.40
CA PHE A 132 -6.48 6.20 -1.50
C PHE A 132 -6.27 7.68 -1.88
N ILE A 133 -7.02 8.19 -2.85
CA ILE A 133 -6.98 9.61 -3.24
C ILE A 133 -7.27 10.51 -2.04
N GLU A 134 -8.36 10.22 -1.32
CA GLU A 134 -8.78 10.98 -0.15
C GLU A 134 -7.66 11.04 0.90
N GLY A 135 -7.04 9.90 1.24
CA GLY A 135 -5.95 9.87 2.21
C GLY A 135 -4.71 10.61 1.75
N PHE A 136 -4.36 10.53 0.46
CA PHE A 136 -3.22 11.23 -0.10
C PHE A 136 -3.42 12.74 -0.06
N HIS A 137 -4.58 13.22 -0.50
CA HIS A 137 -4.93 14.64 -0.40
C HIS A 137 -5.01 15.11 1.06
N LYS A 138 -5.60 14.30 1.96
CA LYS A 138 -5.69 14.61 3.39
C LYS A 138 -4.31 14.71 4.06
N ALA A 139 -3.34 13.91 3.62
CA ALA A 139 -1.95 13.98 4.06
C ALA A 139 -1.18 15.18 3.51
N GLY A 140 -1.70 15.82 2.45
CA GLY A 140 -1.06 16.96 1.78
C GLY A 140 -0.17 16.55 0.60
N LEU A 141 -0.34 15.35 0.05
CA LEU A 141 0.32 15.00 -1.22
C LEU A 141 -0.25 15.85 -2.36
N PRO A 142 0.59 16.33 -3.28
CA PRO A 142 0.15 17.14 -4.42
C PRO A 142 -0.73 16.33 -5.37
N ASP A 143 -1.57 17.02 -6.13
CA ASP A 143 -2.44 16.44 -7.15
C ASP A 143 -1.84 16.46 -8.55
#